data_AF-A0A2N2DBS8-F1
#
_entry.id   AF-A0A2N2DBS8-F1
#
_cell.length_a   1.000
_cell.length_b   1.000
_cell.length_c   1.000
_cell.angle_alpha   90.00
_cell.angle_beta   90.00
_cell.angle_gamma   90.00
#
_symmetry.space_group_name_H-M   'P 1'
#
loop_
_entity.id
_entity.type
_entity.pdbx_description
1 polymer ?
#
loop_
_entity_poly.entity_id
_entity_poly.type
_entity_poly.pdbx_seq_one_letter_code
_entity_poly.pdbx_strand_id
1 'polypeptide(L)'
;MKKAQIEPGIFWPGLVSVIFITTILITFPDAESRVASLLAAITHSLDWLFLGSVFTMFILLLWLAVFPIHFVTVPMIVKSIIKKMDLKSARYVFAVVTREGTPCSTAFAKIEKILKKKGKNLDANLILNMASNDPKFKDWHPATDEEIAEFESVIQDRLNWFQNIVANKVRYRENDTHITHPVNPVFELLGSILVEFSGDGGKALYADEKCYGCGVCERVCLSQKIRMFNNKPVWQETVKCFSCDACLNFCPSQAVQMRSGRFIKFCTNTNGRYSHPYATINDIAGQK
;
A
#
# COMPACT_ATOMS: atom_id res chain seq x y z
N MET A 1 15.44 -2.68 41.67
CA MET A 1 15.40 -1.74 40.53
C MET A 1 16.80 -1.66 39.94
N LYS A 2 17.01 -2.02 38.66
CA LYS A 2 18.31 -1.82 38.00
C LYS A 2 18.53 -0.32 37.82
N LYS A 3 19.64 0.22 38.35
CA LYS A 3 20.02 1.64 38.16
C LYS A 3 20.17 1.90 36.66
N ALA A 4 19.64 3.03 36.18
CA ALA A 4 19.92 3.48 34.82
C ALA A 4 21.43 3.65 34.65
N GLN A 5 22.01 2.93 33.70
CA GLN A 5 23.43 3.02 33.37
C GLN A 5 23.58 3.88 32.12
N ILE A 6 24.53 4.81 32.18
CA ILE A 6 24.93 5.63 31.04
C ILE A 6 25.70 4.74 30.07
N GLU A 7 25.29 4.72 28.80
CA GLU A 7 25.99 4.00 27.76
C GLU A 7 27.22 4.80 27.30
N PRO A 8 28.45 4.38 27.65
CA PRO A 8 29.63 5.22 27.49
C PRO A 8 29.93 5.56 26.03
N GLY A 9 29.60 4.64 25.10
CA GLY A 9 29.81 4.80 23.66
C GLY A 9 28.91 5.84 22.99
N ILE A 10 27.82 6.26 23.64
CA ILE A 10 26.93 7.31 23.15
C ILE A 10 27.19 8.62 23.92
N PHE A 11 27.34 8.51 25.24
CA PHE A 11 27.43 9.67 26.11
C PHE A 11 28.71 10.48 25.91
N TRP A 12 29.88 9.84 25.91
CA TRP A 12 31.16 10.55 25.82
C TRP A 12 31.38 11.22 24.45
N PRO A 13 31.09 10.57 23.30
CA PRO A 13 31.19 11.23 22.00
C PRO A 13 30.22 12.42 21.87
N GLY A 14 29.01 12.30 22.40
CA GLY A 14 28.05 13.40 22.44
C GLY A 14 28.57 14.58 23.27
N LEU A 15 29.06 14.31 24.48
CA LEU A 15 29.59 15.34 25.39
C LEU A 15 30.81 16.06 24.81
N VAL A 16 31.75 15.31 24.21
CA VAL A 16 32.94 15.88 23.56
C VAL A 16 32.54 16.78 22.39
N SER A 17 31.57 16.35 21.58
CA SER A 17 31.09 17.14 20.44
C SER A 17 30.46 18.46 20.88
N VAL A 18 29.64 18.43 21.94
CA VAL A 18 29.00 19.63 22.50
C VAL A 18 30.06 20.57 23.06
N ILE A 19 30.98 20.08 23.91
CA ILE A 19 32.03 20.92 24.51
C ILE A 19 32.90 21.54 23.42
N PHE A 20 33.32 20.76 22.42
CA PHE A 20 34.15 21.25 21.32
C PHE A 20 33.48 22.37 20.53
N ILE A 21 32.21 22.20 20.13
CA ILE A 21 31.44 23.22 19.41
C ILE A 21 31.26 24.47 20.28
N THR A 22 30.90 24.30 21.56
CA THR A 22 30.72 25.42 22.50
C THR A 22 32.03 26.18 22.72
N THR A 23 33.15 25.49 22.89
CA THR A 23 34.47 26.14 23.05
C THR A 23 34.84 26.94 21.81
N ILE A 24 34.62 26.41 20.60
CA ILE A 24 34.87 27.14 19.34
C ILE A 24 34.02 28.41 19.25
N LEU A 25 32.72 28.31 19.58
CA LEU A 25 31.81 29.46 19.56
C LEU A 25 32.18 30.55 20.56
N ILE A 26 32.73 30.18 21.73
CA ILE A 26 33.14 31.14 22.77
C ILE A 26 34.51 31.77 22.43
N THR A 27 35.44 31.00 21.89
CA THR A 27 36.83 31.44 21.67
C THR A 27 37.01 32.25 20.39
N PHE A 28 36.16 32.04 19.38
CA PHE A 28 36.26 32.71 18.10
C PHE A 28 34.95 33.48 17.80
N PRO A 29 34.95 34.82 17.94
CA PRO A 29 33.78 35.64 17.61
C PRO A 29 33.28 35.45 16.17
N ASP A 30 34.21 35.20 15.24
CA ASP A 30 33.89 34.94 13.82
C ASP A 30 33.27 33.56 13.58
N ALA A 31 33.30 32.65 14.56
CA ALA A 31 32.73 31.31 14.42
C ALA A 31 31.21 31.35 14.21
N GLU A 32 30.51 32.34 14.76
CA GLU A 32 29.09 32.55 14.51
C GLU A 32 28.82 32.71 13.01
N SER A 33 29.59 33.55 12.32
CA SER A 33 29.45 33.78 10.87
C SER A 33 29.72 32.51 10.06
N ARG A 34 30.68 31.68 10.49
CA ARG A 34 31.04 30.42 9.83
C ARG A 34 29.99 29.35 10.06
N VAL A 35 29.42 29.25 11.26
CA VAL A 35 28.32 28.33 11.57
C VAL A 35 27.06 28.73 10.82
N ALA A 36 26.74 30.02 10.76
CA ALA A 36 25.63 30.52 9.94
C ALA A 36 25.82 30.21 8.45
N SER A 37 27.03 30.41 7.92
CA SER A 37 27.37 30.09 6.52
C SER A 37 27.28 28.58 6.25
N LEU A 38 27.74 27.75 7.19
CA LEU A 38 27.65 26.29 7.10
C LEU A 38 26.19 25.82 7.15
N LEU A 39 25.38 26.36 8.05
CA LEU A 39 23.95 26.04 8.14
C LEU A 39 23.24 26.44 6.85
N ALA A 40 23.50 27.65 6.33
CA ALA A 40 22.96 28.11 5.05
C ALA A 40 23.38 27.22 3.87
N ALA A 41 24.63 26.76 3.84
CA ALA A 41 25.11 25.83 2.84
C ALA A 41 24.44 24.45 2.95
N ILE A 42 24.20 23.96 4.17
CA ILE A 42 23.48 22.71 4.45
C ILE A 42 22.03 22.82 4.00
N THR A 43 21.29 23.85 4.40
CA THR A 43 19.90 24.05 3.96
C THR A 43 19.85 24.18 2.45
N HIS A 44 20.66 25.05 1.85
CA HIS A 44 20.62 25.24 0.38
C HIS A 44 20.98 23.95 -0.40
N SER A 45 21.94 23.14 0.08
CA SER A 45 22.41 21.97 -0.66
C SER A 45 21.61 20.69 -0.38
N LEU A 46 20.97 20.61 0.80
CA LEU A 46 20.25 19.40 1.28
C LEU A 46 18.75 19.62 1.50
N ASP A 47 18.20 20.82 1.27
CA ASP A 47 16.76 21.11 1.44
C ASP A 47 15.91 20.12 0.67
N TRP A 48 16.26 19.84 -0.58
CA TRP A 48 15.55 18.89 -1.44
C TRP A 48 15.52 17.47 -0.85
N LEU A 49 16.57 17.07 -0.12
CA LEU A 49 16.68 15.75 0.49
C LEU A 49 15.85 15.66 1.78
N PHE A 50 15.84 16.73 2.59
CA PHE A 50 14.96 16.81 3.76
C PHE A 50 13.49 16.86 3.34
N LEU A 51 13.14 17.75 2.41
CA LEU A 51 11.79 17.87 1.86
C LEU A 51 11.34 16.56 1.21
N GLY A 52 12.21 15.95 0.40
CA GLY A 52 11.99 14.65 -0.21
C GLY A 52 11.76 13.56 0.84
N SER A 53 12.60 13.47 1.87
CA SER A 53 12.44 12.45 2.92
C SER A 53 11.14 12.60 3.72
N VAL A 54 10.73 13.83 4.04
CA VAL A 54 9.46 14.10 4.74
C VAL A 54 8.28 13.78 3.82
N PHE A 55 8.34 14.15 2.55
CA PHE A 55 7.29 13.88 1.58
C PHE A 55 7.16 12.38 1.28
N THR A 56 8.29 11.67 1.10
CA THR A 56 8.32 10.22 0.94
C THR A 56 7.81 9.51 2.20
N MET A 57 8.23 9.92 3.39
CA MET A 57 7.72 9.35 4.64
C MET A 57 6.21 9.60 4.81
N PHE A 58 5.73 10.80 4.46
CA PHE A 58 4.32 11.15 4.49
C PHE A 58 3.50 10.34 3.48
N ILE A 59 3.99 10.18 2.25
CA ILE A 59 3.37 9.32 1.22
C ILE A 59 3.33 7.87 1.70
N LEU A 60 4.43 7.34 2.23
CA LEU A 60 4.49 5.97 2.77
C LEU A 60 3.50 5.77 3.93
N LEU A 61 3.35 6.78 4.80
CA LEU A 61 2.40 6.75 5.91
C LEU A 61 0.94 6.87 5.44
N LEU A 62 0.65 7.65 4.39
CA LEU A 62 -0.67 7.76 3.75
C LEU A 62 -1.06 6.47 3.02
N TRP A 63 -0.13 5.88 2.27
CA TRP A 63 -0.29 4.60 1.56
C TRP A 63 -0.61 3.43 2.50
N LEU A 64 -0.24 3.54 3.77
CA LEU A 64 -0.52 2.51 4.78
C LEU A 64 -1.93 2.56 5.34
N ALA A 65 -2.58 3.73 5.26
CA ALA A 65 -3.94 3.89 5.72
C ALA A 65 -4.96 3.46 4.66
N VAL A 66 -4.64 3.55 3.37
CA VAL A 66 -5.58 3.28 2.27
C VAL A 66 -5.17 2.03 1.49
N PHE A 67 -6.02 1.02 1.43
CA PHE A 67 -5.72 -0.21 0.67
C PHE A 67 -6.97 -0.96 0.20
N PRO A 68 -6.90 -1.69 -0.91
CA PRO A 68 -7.98 -2.57 -1.33
C PRO A 68 -8.05 -3.82 -0.45
N ILE A 69 -9.23 -4.42 -0.31
CA ILE A 69 -9.29 -5.81 0.15
C ILE A 69 -8.83 -6.76 -0.95
N HIS A 70 -8.17 -7.86 -0.55
CA HIS A 70 -7.99 -9.02 -1.41
C HIS A 70 -9.02 -10.06 -1.01
N PHE A 71 -9.95 -10.34 -1.93
CA PHE A 71 -11.13 -11.17 -1.70
C PHE A 71 -12.04 -10.57 -0.61
N VAL A 72 -11.86 -10.99 0.66
CA VAL A 72 -12.61 -10.47 1.82
C VAL A 72 -11.69 -9.95 2.93
N THR A 73 -10.36 -9.96 2.70
CA THR A 73 -9.38 -9.74 3.77
C THR A 73 -8.27 -8.76 3.39
N VAL A 74 -7.41 -8.41 4.36
CA VAL A 74 -6.29 -7.48 4.17
C VAL A 74 -5.24 -8.11 3.24
N PRO A 75 -4.69 -7.37 2.25
CA PRO A 75 -3.56 -7.81 1.45
C PRO A 75 -2.36 -8.22 2.32
N MET A 76 -1.63 -9.25 1.89
CA MET A 76 -0.50 -9.77 2.68
C MET A 76 0.62 -8.73 2.83
N ILE A 77 0.82 -7.87 1.83
CA ILE A 77 1.79 -6.77 1.88
C ILE A 77 1.42 -5.75 2.96
N VAL A 78 0.17 -5.29 2.99
CA VAL A 78 -0.34 -4.34 4.00
C VAL A 78 -0.18 -4.93 5.40
N LYS A 79 -0.57 -6.20 5.59
CA LYS A 79 -0.38 -6.92 6.85
C LYS A 79 1.09 -7.01 7.27
N SER A 80 1.99 -7.27 6.34
CA SER A 80 3.44 -7.32 6.59
C SER A 80 3.96 -5.98 7.06
N ILE A 81 3.53 -4.89 6.43
CA ILE A 81 3.97 -3.55 6.79
C ILE A 81 3.42 -3.14 8.16
N ILE A 82 2.10 -3.29 8.42
CA ILE A 82 1.51 -2.97 9.73
C ILE A 82 2.23 -3.71 10.87
N LYS A 83 2.62 -4.99 10.66
CA LYS A 83 3.41 -5.75 11.64
C LYS A 83 4.79 -5.16 11.90
N LYS A 84 5.44 -4.57 10.90
CA LYS A 84 6.79 -3.97 11.01
C LYS A 84 6.75 -2.52 11.51
N MET A 85 5.65 -1.80 11.32
CA MET A 85 5.51 -0.40 11.77
C MET A 85 5.71 -0.29 13.29
N ASP A 86 6.50 0.70 13.71
CA ASP A 86 6.49 1.17 15.10
C ASP A 86 5.34 2.17 15.28
N LEU A 87 4.40 1.81 16.15
CA LEU A 87 3.21 2.62 16.42
C LEU A 87 3.26 3.24 17.82
N LYS A 88 4.37 3.14 18.57
CA LYS A 88 4.44 3.62 19.97
C LYS A 88 3.98 5.08 20.12
N SER A 89 4.46 5.97 19.24
CA SER A 89 4.12 7.40 19.25
C SER A 89 2.75 7.72 18.62
N ALA A 90 2.14 6.79 17.89
CA ALA A 90 0.87 7.03 17.21
C ALA A 90 -0.24 7.27 18.25
N ARG A 91 -0.85 8.45 18.21
CA ARG A 91 -1.98 8.85 19.08
C ARG A 91 -3.34 8.56 18.48
N TYR A 92 -3.38 8.35 17.17
CA TYR A 92 -4.59 8.13 16.40
C TYR A 92 -4.24 7.23 15.21
N VAL A 93 -5.02 6.16 15.00
CA VAL A 93 -4.81 5.21 13.90
C VAL A 93 -6.10 5.13 13.10
N PHE A 94 -6.02 5.24 11.78
CA PHE A 94 -7.18 5.07 10.91
C PHE A 94 -6.86 4.18 9.70
N ALA A 95 -7.90 3.65 9.06
CA ALA A 95 -7.77 2.88 7.83
C ALA A 95 -8.96 3.14 6.89
N VAL A 96 -8.66 3.34 5.61
CA VAL A 96 -9.62 3.41 4.51
C VAL A 96 -9.45 2.15 3.69
N VAL A 97 -10.54 1.43 3.50
CA VAL A 97 -10.57 0.17 2.77
C VAL A 97 -11.36 0.37 1.49
N THR A 98 -10.83 -0.07 0.36
CA THR A 98 -11.57 -0.08 -0.92
C THR A 98 -12.01 -1.49 -1.30
N ARG A 99 -13.15 -1.63 -1.96
CA ARG A 99 -13.73 -2.92 -2.37
C ARG A 99 -14.68 -2.79 -3.56
N GLU A 100 -14.99 -3.91 -4.22
CA GLU A 100 -16.05 -3.98 -5.24
C GLU A 100 -17.48 -4.10 -4.66
N GLY A 101 -17.60 -4.19 -3.33
CA GLY A 101 -18.87 -4.38 -2.61
C GLY A 101 -19.04 -5.75 -1.96
N THR A 102 -17.97 -6.54 -1.85
CA THR A 102 -17.90 -7.75 -1.02
C THR A 102 -17.72 -7.43 0.47
N PRO A 103 -18.09 -8.34 1.40
CA PRO A 103 -17.84 -8.14 2.82
C PRO A 103 -16.35 -7.91 3.13
N CYS A 104 -16.06 -6.99 4.05
CA CYS A 104 -14.70 -6.64 4.47
C CYS A 104 -14.53 -6.67 6.00
N SER A 105 -15.54 -7.12 6.75
CA SER A 105 -15.52 -7.22 8.21
C SER A 105 -14.29 -7.99 8.73
N THR A 106 -13.94 -9.10 8.06
CA THR A 106 -12.76 -9.90 8.43
C THR A 106 -11.44 -9.16 8.21
N ALA A 107 -11.37 -8.21 7.27
CA ALA A 107 -10.20 -7.37 7.07
C ALA A 107 -9.93 -6.49 8.31
N PHE A 108 -10.96 -5.78 8.80
CA PHE A 108 -10.83 -4.95 10.00
C PHE A 108 -10.53 -5.77 11.25
N ALA A 109 -11.18 -6.93 11.42
CA ALA A 109 -10.91 -7.83 12.53
C ALA A 109 -9.42 -8.26 12.58
N LYS A 110 -8.80 -8.50 11.41
CA LYS A 110 -7.37 -8.83 11.34
C LYS A 110 -6.47 -7.63 11.68
N ILE A 111 -6.81 -6.43 11.21
CA ILE A 111 -6.05 -5.20 11.54
C ILE A 111 -6.11 -4.94 13.03
N GLU A 112 -7.30 -4.98 13.62
CA GLU A 112 -7.51 -4.87 15.06
C GLU A 112 -6.64 -5.83 15.86
N LYS A 113 -6.62 -7.10 15.45
CA LYS A 113 -5.79 -8.12 16.12
C LYS A 113 -4.30 -7.79 16.06
N ILE A 114 -3.82 -7.19 14.97
CA ILE A 114 -2.40 -6.79 14.82
C ILE A 114 -2.11 -5.54 15.65
N LEU A 115 -2.99 -4.54 15.63
CA LEU A 115 -2.85 -3.31 16.41
C LEU A 115 -2.88 -3.59 17.92
N LYS A 116 -3.79 -4.47 18.38
CA LYS A 116 -3.88 -4.85 19.79
C LYS A 116 -2.60 -5.49 20.32
N LYS A 117 -1.92 -6.32 19.52
CA LYS A 117 -0.60 -6.88 19.87
C LYS A 117 0.48 -5.81 20.05
N LYS A 118 0.25 -4.61 19.52
CA LYS A 118 1.13 -3.43 19.64
C LYS A 118 0.64 -2.42 20.68
N GLY A 119 -0.40 -2.76 21.46
CA GLY A 119 -1.01 -1.84 22.43
C GLY A 119 -1.74 -0.66 21.78
N LYS A 120 -2.27 -0.85 20.56
CA LYS A 120 -3.02 0.17 19.81
C LYS A 120 -4.38 -0.38 19.39
N ASN A 121 -5.29 0.52 19.03
CA ASN A 121 -6.59 0.21 18.45
C ASN A 121 -6.73 1.01 17.15
N LEU A 122 -7.62 0.60 16.25
CA LEU A 122 -8.04 1.48 15.15
C LEU A 122 -9.02 2.52 15.73
N ASP A 123 -8.75 3.80 15.56
CA ASP A 123 -9.63 4.86 16.06
C ASP A 123 -10.72 5.21 15.06
N ALA A 124 -10.40 5.18 13.76
CA ALA A 124 -11.38 5.37 12.70
C ALA A 124 -11.23 4.43 11.51
N ASN A 125 -12.33 4.11 10.84
CA ASN A 125 -12.28 3.45 9.54
C ASN A 125 -13.29 4.02 8.53
N LEU A 126 -12.97 3.82 7.26
CA LEU A 126 -13.83 4.13 6.13
C LEU A 126 -13.82 2.95 5.15
N ILE A 127 -14.97 2.64 4.56
CA ILE A 127 -15.17 1.58 3.57
C ILE A 127 -15.66 2.22 2.29
N LEU A 128 -14.90 2.17 1.20
CA LEU A 128 -15.29 2.75 -0.09
C LEU A 128 -15.57 1.64 -1.10
N ASN A 129 -16.74 1.69 -1.72
CA ASN A 129 -17.02 0.85 -2.89
C ASN A 129 -16.42 1.53 -4.13
N MET A 130 -15.72 0.76 -4.95
CA MET A 130 -15.07 1.18 -6.19
C MET A 130 -15.33 0.17 -7.29
N ALA A 131 -15.13 0.57 -8.54
CA ALA A 131 -15.11 -0.35 -9.67
C ALA A 131 -14.09 -1.48 -9.45
N SER A 132 -14.49 -2.71 -9.76
CA SER A 132 -13.61 -3.87 -9.71
C SER A 132 -12.56 -3.80 -10.81
N ASN A 133 -11.31 -4.15 -10.48
CA ASN A 133 -10.23 -4.34 -11.45
C ASN A 133 -9.89 -5.84 -11.63
N ASP A 134 -10.80 -6.73 -11.25
CA ASP A 134 -10.55 -8.16 -11.16
C ASP A 134 -11.34 -8.98 -12.21
N PRO A 135 -10.82 -9.11 -13.45
CA PRO A 135 -11.54 -9.74 -14.56
C PRO A 135 -11.49 -11.28 -14.52
N LYS A 136 -11.45 -11.90 -13.33
CA LYS A 136 -11.32 -13.36 -13.18
C LYS A 136 -12.58 -14.13 -13.54
N PHE A 137 -13.76 -13.65 -13.19
CA PHE A 137 -14.99 -14.45 -13.21
C PHE A 137 -15.83 -14.24 -14.47
N LYS A 138 -16.67 -15.23 -14.79
CA LYS A 138 -17.52 -15.20 -15.98
C LYS A 138 -18.42 -13.95 -15.98
N ASP A 139 -18.66 -13.39 -17.16
CA ASP A 139 -19.55 -12.24 -17.41
C ASP A 139 -19.08 -10.93 -16.76
N TRP A 140 -17.82 -10.85 -16.30
CA TRP A 140 -17.22 -9.61 -15.82
C TRP A 140 -16.95 -8.65 -16.99
N HIS A 141 -17.26 -7.38 -16.79
CA HIS A 141 -16.95 -6.28 -17.70
C HIS A 141 -16.28 -5.14 -16.92
N PRO A 142 -15.40 -4.34 -17.57
CA PRO A 142 -14.89 -3.13 -16.95
C PRO A 142 -16.04 -2.16 -16.70
N ALA A 143 -15.91 -1.34 -15.66
CA ALA A 143 -16.85 -0.27 -15.40
C ALA A 143 -16.85 0.75 -16.56
N THR A 144 -18.03 1.28 -16.90
CA THR A 144 -18.14 2.38 -17.87
C THR A 144 -17.69 3.71 -17.27
N ASP A 145 -17.46 4.71 -18.10
CA ASP A 145 -17.07 6.05 -17.63
C ASP A 145 -18.17 6.67 -16.74
N GLU A 146 -19.44 6.38 -17.02
CA GLU A 146 -20.58 6.80 -16.20
C GLU A 146 -20.57 6.11 -14.82
N GLU A 147 -20.35 4.79 -14.78
CA GLU A 147 -20.24 4.04 -13.51
C GLU A 147 -19.05 4.53 -12.68
N ILE A 148 -17.91 4.81 -13.32
CA ILE A 148 -16.73 5.38 -12.66
C ILE A 148 -17.08 6.75 -12.07
N ALA A 149 -17.72 7.63 -12.84
CA ALA A 149 -18.10 8.96 -12.37
C ALA A 149 -19.09 8.91 -11.18
N GLU A 150 -20.02 7.95 -11.18
CA GLU A 150 -20.93 7.72 -10.04
C GLU A 150 -20.16 7.29 -8.78
N PHE A 151 -19.26 6.31 -8.90
CA PHE A 151 -18.38 5.91 -7.80
C PHE A 151 -17.55 7.09 -7.29
N GLU A 152 -16.94 7.86 -8.19
CA GLU A 152 -16.11 9.00 -7.84
C GLU A 152 -16.88 10.07 -7.07
N SER A 153 -18.10 10.42 -7.51
CA SER A 153 -18.93 11.39 -6.81
C SER A 153 -19.19 10.96 -5.36
N VAL A 154 -19.59 9.70 -5.16
CA VAL A 154 -19.84 9.16 -3.82
C VAL A 154 -18.56 9.11 -3.00
N ILE A 155 -17.44 8.68 -3.60
CA ILE A 155 -16.14 8.60 -2.92
C ILE A 155 -15.68 9.98 -2.46
N GLN A 156 -15.81 11.02 -3.29
CA GLN A 156 -15.40 12.38 -2.93
C GLN A 156 -16.17 12.91 -1.74
N ASP A 157 -17.50 12.78 -1.73
CA ASP A 157 -18.33 13.21 -0.59
C ASP A 157 -17.93 12.50 0.70
N ARG A 158 -17.67 11.20 0.61
CA ARG A 158 -17.29 10.38 1.75
C ARG A 158 -15.87 10.66 2.25
N LEU A 159 -14.93 10.95 1.35
CA LEU A 159 -13.59 11.36 1.71
C LEU A 159 -13.59 12.75 2.37
N ASN A 160 -14.35 13.71 1.85
CA ASN A 160 -14.51 15.04 2.44
C ASN A 160 -15.07 14.95 3.87
N TRP A 161 -16.08 14.10 4.07
CA TRP A 161 -16.63 13.84 5.38
C TRP A 161 -15.60 13.16 6.31
N PHE A 162 -14.92 12.11 5.84
CA PHE A 162 -13.96 11.37 6.65
C PHE A 162 -12.69 12.17 6.99
N GLN A 163 -12.29 13.10 6.12
CA GLN A 163 -11.22 14.05 6.40
C GLN A 163 -11.50 14.82 7.69
N ASN A 164 -12.74 15.26 7.90
CA ASN A 164 -13.13 15.94 9.14
C ASN A 164 -13.05 15.02 10.36
N ILE A 165 -13.41 13.74 10.21
CA ILE A 165 -13.27 12.74 11.29
C ILE A 165 -11.81 12.58 11.70
N VAL A 166 -10.91 12.41 10.73
CA VAL A 166 -9.48 12.22 10.98
C VAL A 166 -8.84 13.49 11.54
N ALA A 167 -9.14 14.67 10.97
CA ALA A 167 -8.60 15.95 11.41
C ALA A 167 -8.96 16.26 12.86
N ASN A 168 -10.21 15.98 13.25
CA ASN A 168 -10.71 16.19 14.61
C ASN A 168 -10.44 14.98 15.53
N LYS A 169 -9.76 13.94 15.04
CA LYS A 169 -9.45 12.69 15.78
C LYS A 169 -10.70 12.07 16.42
N VAL A 170 -11.84 12.17 15.74
CA VAL A 170 -13.09 11.58 16.18
C VAL A 170 -12.98 10.06 16.04
N ARG A 171 -13.43 9.33 17.06
CA ARG A 171 -13.55 7.87 16.96
C ARG A 171 -14.78 7.53 16.12
N TYR A 172 -14.59 6.75 15.07
CA TYR A 172 -15.67 6.40 14.16
C TYR A 172 -15.49 4.98 13.63
N ARG A 173 -16.54 4.16 13.73
CA ARG A 173 -16.54 2.81 13.16
C ARG A 173 -17.66 2.70 12.17
N GLU A 174 -17.29 2.66 10.89
CA GLU A 174 -18.21 2.32 9.84
C GLU A 174 -18.61 0.86 9.93
N ASN A 175 -19.92 0.63 9.87
CA ASN A 175 -20.49 -0.70 9.75
C ASN A 175 -20.43 -1.14 8.29
N ASP A 176 -20.21 -2.44 8.09
CA ASP A 176 -20.18 -3.04 6.76
C ASP A 176 -21.61 -3.24 6.21
N THR A 177 -22.23 -2.17 5.70
CA THR A 177 -23.64 -2.17 5.27
C THR A 177 -23.84 -2.08 3.75
N HIS A 178 -22.91 -1.48 3.01
CA HIS A 178 -23.01 -1.29 1.56
C HIS A 178 -22.46 -2.50 0.78
N ILE A 179 -23.07 -3.67 0.99
CA ILE A 179 -22.66 -4.93 0.36
C ILE A 179 -23.54 -5.18 -0.88
N THR A 180 -22.94 -5.20 -2.07
CA THR A 180 -23.60 -5.52 -3.34
C THR A 180 -23.30 -6.95 -3.80
N HIS A 181 -22.19 -7.52 -3.35
CA HIS A 181 -21.75 -8.88 -3.70
C HIS A 181 -21.61 -9.72 -2.43
N PRO A 182 -22.72 -10.23 -1.88
CA PRO A 182 -22.68 -10.97 -0.63
C PRO A 182 -21.91 -12.28 -0.77
N VAL A 183 -21.17 -12.63 0.27
CA VAL A 183 -20.44 -13.88 0.39
C VAL A 183 -20.98 -14.63 1.59
N ASN A 184 -21.13 -15.95 1.48
CA ASN A 184 -21.56 -16.77 2.61
C ASN A 184 -20.57 -16.59 3.79
N PRO A 185 -21.03 -16.35 5.04
CA PRO A 185 -20.13 -16.07 6.17
C PRO A 185 -19.09 -17.16 6.46
N VAL A 186 -19.43 -18.43 6.23
CA VAL A 186 -18.48 -19.56 6.35
C VAL A 186 -17.43 -19.47 5.25
N PHE A 187 -17.83 -19.11 4.03
CA PHE A 187 -16.92 -18.92 2.91
C PHE A 187 -16.06 -17.66 3.07
N GLU A 188 -16.59 -16.59 3.67
CA GLU A 188 -15.82 -15.41 4.05
C GLU A 188 -14.70 -15.82 5.03
N LEU A 189 -15.06 -16.54 6.10
CA LEU A 189 -14.09 -17.00 7.10
C LEU A 189 -13.03 -17.92 6.48
N LEU A 190 -13.46 -18.98 5.78
CA LEU A 190 -12.55 -19.95 5.16
C LEU A 190 -11.70 -19.30 4.06
N GLY A 191 -12.28 -18.45 3.22
CA GLY A 191 -11.56 -17.73 2.19
C GLY A 191 -10.52 -16.76 2.76
N SER A 192 -10.84 -16.08 3.86
CA SER A 192 -9.87 -15.22 4.57
C SER A 192 -8.67 -16.01 5.10
N ILE A 193 -8.88 -17.27 5.49
CA ILE A 193 -7.83 -18.19 5.94
C ILE A 193 -7.03 -18.69 4.73
N LEU A 194 -7.70 -19.09 3.65
CA LEU A 194 -7.06 -19.57 2.42
C LEU A 194 -6.13 -18.53 1.80
N VAL A 195 -6.53 -17.26 1.72
CA VAL A 195 -5.67 -16.15 1.27
C VAL A 195 -4.45 -15.97 2.17
N GLU A 196 -4.57 -16.26 3.46
CA GLU A 196 -3.46 -16.13 4.41
C GLU A 196 -2.45 -17.28 4.31
N PHE A 197 -2.93 -18.52 4.14
CA PHE A 197 -2.10 -19.73 4.04
C PHE A 197 -1.45 -19.90 2.67
N SER A 198 -2.21 -19.63 1.60
CA SER A 198 -1.71 -19.70 0.23
C SER A 198 -0.81 -18.50 -0.11
N GLY A 199 -0.74 -17.52 0.79
CA GLY A 199 -0.35 -16.14 0.48
C GLY A 199 -1.30 -15.53 -0.55
N ASP A 200 -0.90 -14.40 -1.13
CA ASP A 200 -1.47 -13.92 -2.40
C ASP A 200 -1.20 -14.89 -3.57
N GLY A 201 -0.88 -16.16 -3.28
CA GLY A 201 -1.15 -17.36 -4.05
C GLY A 201 -0.86 -17.12 -5.50
N GLY A 202 0.44 -17.14 -5.83
CA GLY A 202 0.98 -16.81 -7.14
C GLY A 202 0.00 -17.25 -8.21
N LYS A 203 -0.80 -16.28 -8.67
CA LYS A 203 -1.78 -16.49 -9.73
C LYS A 203 -1.01 -17.23 -10.81
N ALA A 204 -1.53 -18.37 -11.25
CA ALA A 204 -0.93 -19.17 -12.31
C ALA A 204 -1.05 -18.38 -13.61
N LEU A 205 -0.33 -17.27 -13.67
CA LEU A 205 -0.32 -16.31 -14.73
C LEU A 205 0.55 -16.88 -15.83
N TYR A 206 0.10 -16.67 -17.06
CA TYR A 206 0.85 -17.01 -18.23
C TYR A 206 0.61 -15.97 -19.31
N ALA A 207 1.54 -15.87 -20.25
CA ALA A 207 1.32 -15.14 -21.47
C ALA A 207 0.85 -16.11 -22.54
N ASP A 208 -0.26 -15.80 -23.21
CA ASP A 208 -0.74 -16.52 -24.37
C ASP A 208 -0.01 -16.08 -25.67
N GLU A 209 -0.47 -16.60 -26.80
CA GLU A 209 0.07 -16.35 -28.13
C GLU A 209 -0.05 -14.89 -28.60
N LYS A 210 -0.94 -14.08 -28.00
CA LYS A 210 -1.06 -12.64 -28.30
C LYS A 210 0.13 -11.83 -27.78
N CYS A 211 1.04 -12.45 -27.02
CA CYS A 211 2.19 -11.77 -26.44
C CYS A 211 3.29 -11.51 -27.49
N TYR A 212 3.53 -10.24 -27.79
CA TYR A 212 4.58 -9.76 -28.69
C TYR A 212 5.83 -9.21 -27.96
N GLY A 213 5.93 -9.41 -26.64
CA GLY A 213 7.17 -9.13 -25.90
C GLY A 213 7.40 -7.67 -25.48
N CYS A 214 6.37 -6.84 -25.36
CA CYS A 214 6.51 -5.40 -25.06
C CYS A 214 7.08 -5.03 -23.66
N GLY A 215 7.20 -5.98 -22.74
CA GLY A 215 7.76 -5.75 -21.40
C GLY A 215 6.90 -4.92 -20.43
N VAL A 216 5.68 -4.49 -20.81
CA VAL A 216 4.79 -3.72 -19.92
C VAL A 216 4.51 -4.47 -18.61
N CYS A 217 4.25 -5.78 -18.68
CA CYS A 217 3.98 -6.60 -17.51
C CYS A 217 5.14 -6.62 -16.49
N GLU A 218 6.41 -6.62 -16.94
CA GLU A 218 7.57 -6.46 -16.06
C GLU A 218 7.60 -5.05 -15.45
N ARG A 219 7.36 -4.01 -16.26
CA ARG A 219 7.38 -2.61 -15.81
C ARG A 219 6.37 -2.34 -14.69
N VAL A 220 5.15 -2.82 -14.82
CA VAL A 220 4.07 -2.60 -13.81
C VAL A 220 4.09 -3.61 -12.65
N CYS A 221 4.99 -4.60 -12.65
CA CYS A 221 5.03 -5.60 -11.58
C CYS A 221 5.74 -5.07 -10.32
N LEU A 222 4.99 -4.51 -9.38
CA LEU A 222 5.51 -3.93 -8.12
C LEU A 222 6.32 -4.95 -7.29
N SER A 223 5.89 -6.22 -7.27
CA SER A 223 6.61 -7.30 -6.58
C SER A 223 7.90 -7.73 -7.28
N GLN A 224 8.15 -7.25 -8.50
CA GLN A 224 9.24 -7.70 -9.37
C GLN A 224 9.18 -9.21 -9.71
N LYS A 225 8.01 -9.85 -9.62
CA LYS A 225 7.84 -11.27 -9.95
C LYS A 225 8.08 -11.59 -11.42
N ILE A 226 7.92 -10.63 -12.32
CA ILE A 226 8.01 -10.85 -13.78
C ILE A 226 9.35 -10.31 -14.28
N ARG A 227 10.07 -11.13 -15.07
CA ARG A 227 11.25 -10.73 -15.84
C ARG A 227 11.06 -11.04 -17.31
N MET A 228 11.60 -10.21 -18.20
CA MET A 228 11.60 -10.52 -19.64
C MET A 228 12.81 -11.38 -19.99
N PHE A 229 12.59 -12.49 -20.68
CA PHE A 229 13.63 -13.37 -21.20
C PHE A 229 13.24 -13.81 -22.61
N ASN A 230 14.14 -13.62 -23.60
CA ASN A 230 13.88 -13.93 -25.01
C ASN A 230 12.52 -13.39 -25.51
N ASN A 231 12.21 -12.11 -25.22
CA ASN A 231 10.95 -11.44 -25.56
C ASN A 231 9.68 -12.10 -25.00
N LYS A 232 9.79 -12.94 -23.96
CA LYS A 232 8.64 -13.51 -23.25
C LYS A 232 8.73 -13.21 -21.74
N PRO A 233 7.59 -12.96 -21.08
CA PRO A 233 7.58 -12.80 -19.64
C PRO A 233 7.77 -14.14 -18.93
N VAL A 234 8.64 -14.13 -17.93
CA VAL A 234 8.92 -15.25 -17.03
C VAL A 234 8.51 -14.84 -15.62
N TRP A 235 7.62 -15.61 -15.01
CA TRP A 235 7.20 -15.42 -13.62
C TRP A 235 8.16 -16.17 -12.70
N GLN A 236 8.98 -15.43 -11.97
CA GLN A 236 9.96 -15.97 -11.04
C GLN A 236 9.28 -16.76 -9.92
N GLU A 237 9.67 -18.02 -9.73
CA GLU A 237 9.07 -18.92 -8.73
C GLU A 237 9.31 -18.47 -7.29
N THR A 238 10.50 -17.91 -7.02
CA THR A 238 10.94 -17.50 -5.68
C THR A 238 10.33 -16.17 -5.20
N VAL A 239 9.78 -15.37 -6.13
CA VAL A 239 9.23 -14.05 -5.83
C VAL A 239 7.73 -14.15 -5.60
N LYS A 240 7.25 -13.64 -4.46
CA LYS A 240 5.83 -13.64 -4.12
C LYS A 240 5.08 -12.58 -4.92
N CYS A 241 3.96 -12.97 -5.54
CA CYS A 241 3.07 -12.03 -6.21
C CYS A 241 2.31 -11.20 -5.17
N PHE A 242 2.06 -9.92 -5.45
CA PHE A 242 1.13 -9.10 -4.66
C PHE A 242 -0.31 -9.22 -5.16
N SER A 243 -0.58 -9.96 -6.23
CA SER A 243 -1.93 -10.18 -6.75
C SER A 243 -2.74 -8.91 -7.09
N CYS A 244 -2.08 -7.80 -7.41
CA CYS A 244 -2.71 -6.53 -7.79
C CYS A 244 -3.29 -6.49 -9.22
N ASP A 245 -3.07 -7.54 -10.02
CA ASP A 245 -3.51 -7.65 -11.43
C ASP A 245 -3.07 -6.55 -12.40
N ALA A 246 -2.14 -5.68 -12.00
CA ALA A 246 -1.60 -4.65 -12.89
C ALA A 246 -1.05 -5.25 -14.20
N CYS A 247 -0.29 -6.34 -14.12
CA CYS A 247 0.26 -7.00 -15.32
C CYS A 247 -0.82 -7.55 -16.27
N LEU A 248 -2.00 -7.88 -15.74
CA LEU A 248 -3.12 -8.42 -16.51
C LEU A 248 -3.93 -7.29 -17.15
N ASN A 249 -4.24 -6.26 -16.38
CA ASN A 249 -5.01 -5.09 -16.80
C ASN A 249 -4.26 -4.17 -17.77
N PHE A 250 -2.97 -3.95 -17.55
CA PHE A 250 -2.16 -3.05 -18.40
C PHE A 250 -1.50 -3.73 -19.60
N CYS A 251 -1.71 -5.04 -19.81
CA CYS A 251 -1.12 -5.72 -20.97
C CYS A 251 -1.78 -5.20 -22.27
N PRO A 252 -1.04 -4.53 -23.19
CA PRO A 252 -1.66 -3.90 -24.36
C PRO A 252 -2.31 -4.90 -25.32
N SER A 253 -1.72 -6.08 -25.49
CA SER A 253 -2.32 -7.16 -26.28
C SER A 253 -3.22 -8.09 -25.47
N GLN A 254 -3.50 -7.74 -24.21
CA GLN A 254 -4.26 -8.54 -23.24
C GLN A 254 -3.79 -9.99 -23.12
N ALA A 255 -2.51 -10.28 -23.41
CA ALA A 255 -1.96 -11.63 -23.48
C ALA A 255 -1.72 -12.28 -22.12
N VAL A 256 -1.67 -11.50 -21.04
CA VAL A 256 -1.50 -12.05 -19.68
C VAL A 256 -2.84 -12.60 -19.20
N GLN A 257 -2.86 -13.88 -18.87
CA GLN A 257 -4.06 -14.65 -18.48
C GLN A 257 -3.83 -15.43 -17.19
N MET A 258 -4.92 -15.84 -16.53
CA MET A 258 -4.89 -16.75 -15.39
C MET A 258 -5.28 -18.19 -15.78
N ARG A 259 -4.51 -19.18 -15.34
CA ARG A 259 -4.86 -20.60 -15.53
C ARG A 259 -5.97 -21.01 -14.57
N SER A 260 -7.05 -21.56 -15.11
CA SER A 260 -8.12 -22.17 -14.32
C SER A 260 -7.57 -23.32 -13.48
N GLY A 261 -8.03 -23.42 -12.24
CA GLY A 261 -7.73 -24.54 -11.35
C GLY A 261 -8.81 -25.62 -11.42
N ARG A 262 -8.65 -26.67 -10.61
CA ARG A 262 -9.63 -27.77 -10.50
C ARG A 262 -11.02 -27.32 -10.03
N PHE A 263 -11.07 -26.31 -9.18
CA PHE A 263 -12.30 -25.87 -8.50
C PHE A 263 -12.76 -24.47 -8.91
N ILE A 264 -11.91 -23.69 -9.60
CA ILE A 264 -12.19 -22.31 -9.97
C ILE A 264 -11.84 -22.12 -11.44
N LYS A 265 -12.84 -21.73 -12.23
CA LYS A 265 -12.68 -21.37 -13.64
C LYS A 265 -12.43 -19.87 -13.74
N PHE A 266 -11.34 -19.49 -14.39
CA PHE A 266 -11.02 -18.11 -14.74
C PHE A 266 -11.33 -17.83 -16.20
N CYS A 267 -11.93 -16.68 -16.47
CA CYS A 267 -12.40 -16.23 -17.78
C CYS A 267 -11.63 -14.98 -18.27
N THR A 268 -10.40 -14.78 -17.79
CA THR A 268 -9.60 -13.59 -18.13
C THR A 268 -9.31 -13.48 -19.64
N ASN A 269 -9.40 -14.58 -20.38
CA ASN A 269 -9.19 -14.62 -21.82
C ASN A 269 -10.39 -14.11 -22.63
N THR A 270 -11.58 -14.07 -22.03
CA THR A 270 -12.83 -13.57 -22.66
C THR A 270 -13.25 -12.21 -22.13
N ASN A 271 -12.87 -11.89 -20.90
CA ASN A 271 -13.26 -10.65 -20.23
C ASN A 271 -12.41 -9.46 -20.71
N GLY A 272 -12.98 -8.26 -20.60
CA GLY A 272 -12.26 -7.01 -20.83
C GLY A 272 -11.13 -6.76 -19.83
N ARG A 273 -10.56 -5.56 -19.90
CA ARG A 273 -9.55 -5.07 -18.95
C ARG A 273 -10.01 -3.75 -18.38
N TYR A 274 -9.75 -3.54 -17.10
CA TYR A 274 -10.03 -2.27 -16.44
C TYR A 274 -8.71 -1.59 -16.09
N SER A 275 -8.57 -0.36 -16.57
CA SER A 275 -7.57 0.59 -16.09
C SER A 275 -8.32 1.86 -15.77
N HIS A 276 -8.19 2.34 -14.54
CA HIS A 276 -8.78 3.63 -14.18
C HIS A 276 -8.22 4.73 -15.12
N PRO A 277 -9.04 5.66 -15.64
CA PRO A 277 -8.60 6.69 -16.59
C PRO A 277 -7.37 7.51 -16.14
N TYR A 278 -7.23 7.71 -14.84
CA TYR A 278 -6.14 8.47 -14.21
C TYR A 278 -4.96 7.60 -13.74
N ALA A 279 -4.99 6.28 -13.97
CA ALA A 279 -3.91 5.38 -13.60
C ALA A 279 -3.20 4.90 -14.88
N THR A 280 -2.04 5.48 -15.18
CA THR A 280 -1.24 5.08 -16.35
C THR A 280 -0.22 3.99 -16.00
N ILE A 281 0.33 3.36 -17.05
CA ILE A 281 1.46 2.42 -16.92
C ILE A 281 2.63 3.07 -16.17
N ASN A 282 2.90 4.36 -16.40
CA ASN A 282 3.99 5.08 -15.77
C ASN A 282 3.70 5.33 -14.28
N ASP A 283 2.46 5.66 -13.92
CA ASP A 283 2.06 5.86 -12.53
C ASP A 283 2.22 4.58 -11.71
N ILE A 284 1.86 3.42 -12.29
CA ILE A 284 2.07 2.13 -11.63
C ILE A 284 3.56 1.78 -11.59
N ALA A 285 4.30 1.97 -12.68
CA ALA A 285 5.73 1.65 -12.73
C ALA A 285 6.55 2.50 -11.74
N GLY A 286 6.13 3.74 -11.47
CA GLY A 286 6.78 4.66 -10.53
C GLY A 286 6.58 4.31 -9.05
N GLN A 287 5.79 3.29 -8.71
CA GLN A 287 5.56 2.84 -7.32
C GLN A 287 6.55 1.77 -6.83
N LYS A 288 7.54 1.41 -7.66
CA LYS A 288 8.60 0.45 -7.32
C LYS A 288 9.68 1.09 -6.45
#